data_AF-A0A951CCX1-F1
#
_entry.id   AF-A0A951CCX1-F1
#
_cell.length_a   1.000
_cell.length_b   1.000
_cell.length_c   1.000
_cell.angle_alpha   90.00
_cell.angle_beta   90.00
_cell.angle_gamma   90.00
#
_symmetry.space_group_name_H-M   'P 1'
#
loop_
_entity.id
_entity.type
_entity.pdbx_description
1 polymer ?
#
loop_
_entity_poly.entity_id
_entity_poly.type
_entity_poly.pdbx_seq_one_letter_code
_entity_poly.pdbx_strand_id
1 'polypeptide(L)'
;MCSFIDGTLAETVRALRAKLETSRASRRRAWEVLQEFRKILTDLGNREIPPPKEKSIQAEGVLLKQMLRVCLEERNEAIAGLAAAARRVDKA
;
A
#
# COMPACT_ATOMS: atom_id res chain seq x y z
N MET A 1 -11.92 48.74 11.68
CA MET A 1 -12.74 47.61 11.17
C MET A 1 -12.04 46.82 10.07
N CYS A 2 -11.29 47.43 9.13
CA CYS A 2 -10.50 46.70 8.13
C CYS A 2 -9.38 45.80 8.71
N SER A 3 -8.66 46.25 9.73
CA SER A 3 -7.56 45.48 10.35
C SER A 3 -7.99 44.17 11.02
N PHE A 4 -9.24 44.06 11.45
CA PHE A 4 -9.79 42.85 12.07
C PHE A 4 -10.18 41.78 11.03
N ILE A 5 -10.64 42.22 9.85
CA ILE A 5 -10.97 41.33 8.74
C ILE A 5 -9.69 40.79 8.09
N ASP A 6 -8.64 41.62 7.97
CA ASP A 6 -7.34 41.19 7.46
C ASP A 6 -6.64 40.17 8.39
N GLY A 7 -6.78 40.36 9.71
CA GLY A 7 -6.25 39.41 10.71
C GLY A 7 -6.91 38.03 10.64
N THR A 8 -8.24 37.99 10.53
CA THR A 8 -9.02 36.72 10.48
C THR A 8 -8.84 35.98 9.15
N LEU A 9 -8.68 36.70 8.03
CA LEU A 9 -8.34 36.10 6.74
C LEU A 9 -6.94 35.49 6.76
N ALA A 10 -5.94 36.20 7.30
CA ALA A 10 -4.57 35.71 7.40
C ALA A 10 -4.46 34.45 8.29
N GLU A 11 -5.23 34.38 9.38
CA GLU A 11 -5.33 33.19 10.22
C GLU A 11 -5.98 32.00 9.49
N THR A 12 -7.06 32.25 8.76
CA THR A 12 -7.75 31.22 7.98
C THR A 12 -6.84 30.63 6.90
N VAL A 13 -6.11 31.48 6.17
CA VAL A 13 -5.13 31.04 5.17
C VAL A 13 -4.02 30.20 5.80
N ARG A 14 -3.49 30.62 6.97
CA ARG A 14 -2.48 29.84 7.70
C ARG A 14 -3.03 28.47 8.13
N ALA A 15 -4.25 28.41 8.66
CA ALA A 15 -4.88 27.17 9.08
C ALA A 15 -5.12 26.21 7.90
N LEU A 16 -5.59 26.72 6.76
CA LEU A 16 -5.77 25.92 5.54
C LEU A 16 -4.44 25.36 5.02
N ARG A 17 -3.38 26.17 5.06
CA ARG A 17 -2.03 25.72 4.69
C ARG A 17 -1.53 24.61 5.60
N ALA A 18 -1.69 24.75 6.92
CA ALA A 18 -1.31 23.71 7.87
C ALA A 18 -2.07 22.39 7.63
N LYS A 19 -3.38 22.46 7.36
CA LYS A 19 -4.19 21.29 6.99
C LYS A 19 -3.72 20.64 5.68
N LEU A 20 -3.38 21.45 4.68
CA LEU A 20 -2.86 20.95 3.41
C LEU A 20 -1.52 20.21 3.59
N GLU A 21 -0.60 20.78 4.36
CA GLU A 21 0.69 20.14 4.65
C GLU A 21 0.52 18.84 5.44
N THR A 22 -0.41 18.81 6.40
CA THR A 22 -0.76 17.58 7.12
C THR A 22 -1.30 16.50 6.17
N SER A 23 -2.17 16.90 5.24
CA SER A 23 -2.72 16.00 4.21
C SER A 23 -1.63 15.48 3.27
N ARG A 24 -0.69 16.33 2.85
CA ARG A 24 0.46 15.96 2.01
C ARG A 24 1.38 14.98 2.74
N ALA A 25 1.72 15.26 3.99
CA ALA A 25 2.53 14.37 4.82
C ALA A 25 1.85 13.00 5.01
N SER A 26 0.54 12.98 5.24
CA SER A 26 -0.23 11.74 5.34
C SER A 26 -0.20 10.92 4.05
N ARG A 27 -0.43 11.56 2.89
CA ARG A 27 -0.33 10.89 1.58
C ARG A 27 1.06 10.34 1.31
N ARG A 28 2.11 11.08 1.68
CA ARG A 28 3.50 10.63 1.54
C ARG A 28 3.77 9.38 2.36
N ARG A 29 3.38 9.38 3.64
CA ARG A 29 3.53 8.19 4.51
C ARG A 29 2.77 6.99 3.97
N ALA A 30 1.53 7.19 3.50
CA ALA A 30 0.75 6.11 2.90
C ALA A 30 1.44 5.54 1.65
N TRP A 31 2.04 6.40 0.82
CA TRP A 31 2.81 5.97 -0.33
C TRP A 31 4.05 5.17 0.06
N GLU A 32 4.81 5.62 1.06
CA GLU A 32 6.00 4.93 1.58
C GLU A 32 5.64 3.51 2.07
N VAL A 33 4.57 3.36 2.84
CA VAL A 33 4.07 2.04 3.31
C VAL A 33 3.69 1.13 2.13
N LEU A 34 3.04 1.66 1.09
CA LEU A 34 2.71 0.86 -0.09
C LEU A 34 3.98 0.41 -0.84
N GLN A 35 5.01 1.25 -0.93
CA GLN A 35 6.29 0.85 -1.52
C GLN A 35 7.01 -0.22 -0.70
N GLU A 36 6.89 -0.19 0.63
CA GLU A 36 7.40 -1.27 1.48
C GLU A 36 6.65 -2.58 1.24
N PHE A 37 5.31 -2.54 1.17
CA PHE A 37 4.52 -3.73 0.83
C PHE A 37 4.86 -4.29 -0.55
N ARG A 38 5.11 -3.42 -1.54
CA ARG A 38 5.57 -3.84 -2.86
C ARG A 38 6.86 -4.66 -2.77
N LYS A 39 7.86 -4.17 -2.03
CA LYS A 39 9.13 -4.89 -1.84
C LYS A 39 8.90 -6.26 -1.21
N ILE A 40 8.15 -6.31 -0.12
CA ILE A 40 7.82 -7.57 0.58
C ILE A 40 7.13 -8.57 -0.34
N LEU A 41 6.16 -8.13 -1.14
CA LEU A 41 5.45 -9.02 -2.06
C LEU A 41 6.32 -9.47 -3.23
N THR A 42 7.21 -8.62 -3.73
CA THR A 42 8.20 -9.01 -4.75
C THR A 42 9.17 -10.06 -4.21
N ASP A 43 9.65 -9.88 -2.98
CA ASP A 43 10.54 -10.84 -2.32
C ASP A 43 9.83 -12.18 -2.07
N LEU A 44 8.55 -12.15 -1.64
CA LEU A 44 7.76 -13.34 -1.36
C LEU A 44 7.42 -14.13 -2.64
N GLY A 45 7.01 -13.43 -3.69
CA GLY A 45 6.61 -14.05 -4.96
C GLY A 45 7.78 -14.36 -5.89
N ASN A 46 9.00 -13.89 -5.56
CA ASN A 46 10.16 -13.88 -6.46
C ASN A 46 9.81 -13.33 -7.86
N ARG A 47 8.93 -12.33 -7.91
CA ARG A 47 8.40 -11.73 -9.14
C ARG A 47 8.36 -10.22 -8.99
N GLU A 48 8.85 -9.51 -9.99
CA GLU A 48 8.75 -8.06 -10.03
C GLU A 48 7.29 -7.66 -10.23
N ILE A 49 6.77 -6.83 -9.31
CA ILE A 49 5.44 -6.24 -9.48
C ILE A 49 5.65 -4.97 -10.30
N PRO A 50 5.04 -4.84 -11.49
CA PRO A 50 5.18 -3.63 -12.30
C PRO A 50 4.55 -2.44 -11.57
N PRO A 51 5.02 -1.20 -11.78
CA PRO A 51 4.36 -0.03 -11.24
C PRO A 51 2.96 0.13 -11.86
N PRO A 52 1.99 0.73 -11.14
CA PRO A 52 0.68 1.02 -11.71
C PRO A 52 0.82 2.02 -12.86
N LYS A 53 -0.08 1.91 -13.84
CA LYS A 53 -0.14 2.83 -14.99
C LYS A 53 -0.33 4.29 -14.56
N GLU A 54 -1.06 4.50 -13.46
CA GLU A 54 -1.25 5.80 -12.83
C GLU A 54 -0.64 5.79 -11.42
N LYS A 55 0.23 6.78 -11.13
CA LYS A 55 0.85 6.92 -9.82
C LYS A 55 -0.11 7.55 -8.82
N SER A 56 -1.04 6.75 -8.29
CA SER A 56 -1.93 7.12 -7.20
C SER A 56 -1.91 6.07 -6.09
N ILE A 57 -2.15 6.52 -4.85
CA ILE A 57 -2.22 5.63 -3.66
C ILE A 57 -3.28 4.54 -3.88
N GLN A 58 -4.39 4.89 -4.51
CA GLN A 58 -5.50 3.99 -4.81
C GLN A 58 -5.08 2.93 -5.83
N ALA A 59 -4.48 3.34 -6.96
CA ALA A 59 -4.05 2.39 -8.00
C ALA A 59 -2.98 1.42 -7.48
N GLU A 60 -2.02 1.94 -6.72
CA GLU A 60 -1.00 1.13 -6.04
C GLU A 60 -1.63 0.12 -5.07
N GLY A 61 -2.55 0.58 -4.20
CA GLY A 61 -3.22 -0.29 -3.23
C GLY A 61 -4.04 -1.40 -3.88
N VAL A 62 -4.76 -1.11 -4.98
CA VAL A 62 -5.51 -2.13 -5.73
C VAL A 62 -4.58 -3.19 -6.31
N LEU A 63 -3.48 -2.77 -6.92
CA LEU A 63 -2.49 -3.67 -7.50
C LEU A 63 -1.86 -4.58 -6.45
N LEU A 64 -1.38 -4.01 -5.33
CA LEU A 64 -0.76 -4.78 -4.26
C LEU A 64 -1.74 -5.73 -3.59
N LYS A 65 -3.02 -5.35 -3.44
CA LYS A 65 -4.06 -6.25 -2.93
C LYS A 65 -4.29 -7.45 -3.85
N GLN A 66 -4.27 -7.25 -5.17
CA GLN A 66 -4.39 -8.35 -6.12
C GLN A 66 -3.19 -9.29 -6.03
N MET A 67 -1.97 -8.74 -6.00
CA MET A 67 -0.75 -9.54 -5.88
C MET A 67 -0.70 -10.34 -4.57
N LEU A 68 -1.11 -9.74 -3.45
CA LEU A 68 -1.18 -10.45 -2.17
C LEU A 68 -2.11 -11.66 -2.25
N ARG A 69 -3.26 -11.57 -2.93
CA ARG A 69 -4.17 -12.71 -3.11
C ARG A 69 -3.50 -13.84 -3.88
N VAL A 70 -2.84 -13.50 -4.99
CA VAL A 70 -2.09 -14.48 -5.80
C VAL A 70 -1.03 -15.18 -4.96
N CYS A 71 -0.21 -14.43 -4.22
CA CYS A 71 0.82 -15.02 -3.35
C CYS A 71 0.24 -15.95 -2.27
N LEU A 72 -0.92 -15.61 -1.70
CA LEU A 72 -1.58 -16.45 -0.71
C LEU A 72 -2.17 -17.73 -1.33
N GLU A 73 -2.75 -17.63 -2.52
CA GLU A 73 -3.26 -18.78 -3.29
C GLU A 73 -2.13 -19.75 -3.64
N GLU A 74 -1.05 -19.24 -4.25
CA GLU A 74 0.15 -20.04 -4.60
C GLU A 74 0.75 -20.72 -3.36
N ARG A 75 0.83 -20.02 -2.22
CA ARG A 75 1.30 -20.60 -0.96
C ARG A 75 0.39 -21.74 -0.49
N ASN A 76 -0.93 -21.55 -0.52
CA ASN A 76 -1.86 -22.56 -0.06
C ASN A 76 -1.82 -23.82 -0.95
N GLU A 77 -1.68 -23.63 -2.27
CA GLU A 77 -1.47 -24.73 -3.22
C GLU A 77 -0.17 -25.48 -2.94
N ALA A 78 0.94 -24.78 -2.70
CA ALA A 78 2.22 -25.38 -2.35
C ALA A 78 2.14 -26.21 -1.07
N ILE A 79 1.47 -25.69 -0.03
CA ILE A 79 1.26 -26.41 1.23
C ILE A 79 0.38 -27.66 1.01
N ALA A 80 -0.70 -27.54 0.23
CA ALA A 80 -1.56 -28.68 -0.08
C ALA A 80 -0.80 -29.77 -0.85
N GLY A 81 0.03 -29.37 -1.81
CA GLY A 81 0.91 -30.27 -2.56
C GLY A 81 1.93 -30.98 -1.65
N LEU A 82 2.57 -30.24 -0.75
CA LEU A 82 3.51 -30.79 0.23
C LEU A 82 2.82 -31.80 1.16
N ALA A 83 1.64 -31.46 1.70
CA ALA A 83 0.88 -32.36 2.56
C ALA A 83 0.44 -33.64 1.82
N ALA A 84 0.05 -33.53 0.55
CA ALA A 84 -0.28 -34.68 -0.29
C ALA A 84 0.95 -35.57 -0.56
N ALA A 85 2.13 -34.97 -0.79
CA ALA A 85 3.38 -35.70 -0.95
C ALA A 85 3.78 -36.43 0.35
N ALA A 86 3.74 -35.75 1.50
CA ALA A 86 4.04 -36.34 2.79
C ALA A 86 3.15 -37.55 3.10
N ARG A 87 1.83 -37.44 2.85
CA ARG A 87 0.89 -38.56 3.00
C ARG A 87 1.14 -39.74 2.06
N ARG A 88 1.74 -39.51 0.89
CA ARG A 88 2.11 -40.60 -0.02
C ARG A 88 3.34 -41.34 0.48
N VAL A 89 4.32 -40.61 1.01
CA VAL A 89 5.53 -41.19 1.61
C VAL A 89 5.20 -41.98 2.87
N ASP A 90 4.30 -41.47 3.73
CA ASP A 90 3.87 -42.16 4.95
C ASP A 90 3.09 -43.48 4.69
N LYS A 91 2.52 -43.63 3.50
CA LYS A 91 1.78 -44.82 3.06
C LYS A 91 2.63 -45.84 2.28
N ALA A 92 3.87 -45.51 1.95
CA ALA A 92 4.78 -46.35 1.15
C ALA A 92 5.73 -47.13 2.08
#